data_AF-A0ABD3J8K4-F1
#
_entry.id   AF-A0ABD3J8K4-F1
#
_cell.length_a   1.000
_cell.length_b   1.000
_cell.length_c   1.000
_cell.angle_alpha   90.00
_cell.angle_beta   90.00
_cell.angle_gamma   90.00
#
_symmetry.space_group_name_H-M   'P 1'
#
loop_
_entity.id
_entity.type
_entity.pdbx_description
1 polymer ?
#
loop_
_entity_poly.entity_id
_entity_poly.type
_entity_poly.pdbx_seq_one_letter_code
_entity_poly.pdbx_strand_id
1 'polypeptide(L)'
;MVYRERRHHHHHHQPCLHCHPQSYIRMVQHLIERCLLFHMTRDDCIQALAKHASIQPIVTLTVWKGLLKENKSFFEAYYQVAPQSYPQYKPSERISNGKSRNQWR
;
A
#
# COMPACT_ATOMS: atom_id res chain seq x y z
N MET A 1 37.55 2.19 -36.70
CA MET A 1 36.15 1.83 -36.40
C MET A 1 35.99 1.83 -34.89
N VAL A 2 35.51 2.94 -34.31
CA VAL A 2 35.19 3.00 -32.88
C VAL A 2 33.84 2.33 -32.67
N TYR A 3 33.84 1.11 -32.13
CA TYR A 3 32.64 0.56 -31.51
C TYR A 3 32.30 1.46 -30.32
N ARG A 4 31.27 2.28 -30.50
CA ARG A 4 30.79 3.21 -29.48
C ARG A 4 30.01 2.39 -28.46
N GLU A 5 30.68 2.03 -27.38
CA GLU A 5 30.13 1.47 -26.15
C GLU A 5 28.91 2.32 -25.73
N ARG A 6 27.69 1.81 -25.99
CA ARG A 6 26.48 2.43 -25.44
C ARG A 6 26.48 2.12 -23.95
N ARG A 7 27.03 3.05 -23.17
CA ARG A 7 26.77 3.12 -21.74
C ARG A 7 25.27 3.38 -21.56
N HIS A 8 24.50 2.31 -21.43
CA HIS A 8 23.15 2.37 -20.91
C HIS A 8 23.26 2.77 -19.45
N HIS A 9 23.22 4.09 -19.21
CA HIS A 9 22.94 4.61 -17.89
C HIS A 9 21.56 4.08 -17.49
N HIS A 10 21.54 3.03 -16.67
CA HIS A 10 20.35 2.61 -15.93
C HIS A 10 20.00 3.71 -14.92
N HIS A 11 19.42 4.80 -15.41
CA HIS A 11 18.55 5.59 -14.57
C HIS A 11 17.41 4.68 -14.17
N HIS A 12 17.38 4.29 -12.90
CA HIS A 12 16.21 3.73 -12.23
C HIS A 12 15.10 4.79 -12.23
N HIS A 13 14.54 5.08 -13.40
CA HIS A 13 13.33 5.86 -13.54
C HIS A 13 12.19 5.00 -13.02
N GLN A 14 11.74 5.29 -11.80
CA GLN A 14 10.48 4.76 -11.34
C GLN A 14 9.40 5.10 -12.40
N PRO A 15 8.55 4.14 -12.77
CA PRO A 15 7.47 4.38 -13.73
C PRO A 15 6.62 5.56 -13.26
N CYS A 16 6.26 6.45 -14.17
CA CYS A 16 5.34 7.54 -13.89
C CYS A 16 3.89 7.03 -13.96
N LEU A 17 3.05 7.41 -12.98
CA LEU A 17 1.62 7.10 -13.00
C LEU A 17 0.92 7.66 -14.25
N HIS A 18 1.32 8.84 -14.71
CA HIS A 18 0.69 9.50 -15.87
C HIS A 18 1.09 8.90 -17.22
N CYS A 19 2.34 8.47 -17.39
CA CYS A 19 2.82 7.98 -18.68
C CYS A 19 2.81 6.45 -18.80
N HIS A 20 2.94 5.72 -17.69
CA HIS A 20 2.92 4.26 -17.67
C HIS A 20 2.10 3.73 -16.48
N PRO A 21 0.77 3.97 -16.45
CA PRO A 21 -0.09 3.66 -15.31
C PRO A 21 -0.05 2.17 -14.94
N GLN A 22 -0.01 1.29 -15.92
CA GLN A 22 0.04 -0.16 -15.70
C GLN A 22 1.34 -0.60 -15.02
N SER A 23 2.48 -0.11 -15.51
CA SER A 23 3.80 -0.40 -14.93
C SER A 23 3.92 0.17 -13.52
N TYR A 24 3.35 1.36 -13.28
CA TYR A 24 3.33 1.97 -11.96
C TYR A 24 2.50 1.16 -10.96
N ILE A 25 1.27 0.77 -11.32
CA ILE A 25 0.40 -0.04 -10.46
C ILE A 25 1.06 -1.39 -10.15
N ARG A 26 1.67 -2.05 -11.14
CA ARG A 26 2.41 -3.31 -10.93
C ARG A 26 3.60 -3.14 -9.97
N MET A 27 4.33 -2.02 -10.09
CA MET A 27 5.40 -1.70 -9.15
C MET A 27 4.85 -1.51 -7.72
N VAL A 28 3.75 -0.77 -7.55
CA VAL A 28 3.14 -0.57 -6.23
C VAL A 28 2.63 -1.90 -5.65
N GLN A 29 2.00 -2.74 -6.46
CA GLN A 29 1.56 -4.07 -6.04
C GLN A 29 2.74 -4.91 -5.54
N HIS A 30 3.84 -4.97 -6.29
CA HIS A 30 5.02 -5.72 -5.87
C HIS A 30 5.61 -5.21 -4.55
N LEU A 31 5.59 -3.90 -4.33
CA LEU A 31 6.03 -3.32 -3.06
C LEU A 31 5.09 -3.66 -1.90
N ILE A 32 3.78 -3.71 -2.14
CA ILE A 32 2.79 -4.19 -1.16
C ILE A 32 3.03 -5.67 -0.81
N GLU A 33 3.26 -6.52 -1.81
CA GLU A 33 3.59 -7.94 -1.61
C GLU A 33 4.83 -8.10 -0.74
N ARG A 34 5.87 -7.29 -0.98
CA ARG A 34 7.06 -7.27 -0.12
C ARG A 34 6.73 -6.84 1.31
N CYS A 35 5.90 -5.83 1.52
CA CYS A 35 5.46 -5.44 2.86
C CYS A 35 4.71 -6.57 3.59
N LEU A 36 3.88 -7.33 2.87
CA LEU A 36 3.17 -8.49 3.41
C LEU A 36 4.14 -9.61 3.82
N LEU A 37 5.21 -9.85 3.05
CA LEU A 37 6.25 -10.81 3.43
C LEU A 37 6.99 -10.43 4.73
N PHE A 38 7.08 -9.13 5.04
CA PHE A 38 7.62 -8.63 6.31
C PHE A 38 6.58 -8.56 7.44
N HIS A 39 5.39 -9.14 7.25
CA HIS A 39 4.28 -9.08 8.20
C HIS A 39 3.88 -7.66 8.61
N MET A 40 4.07 -6.68 7.72
CA MET A 40 3.69 -5.30 8.00
C MET A 40 2.17 -5.16 8.02
N THR A 41 1.67 -4.29 8.91
CA THR A 41 0.28 -3.87 8.85
C THR A 41 0.05 -3.00 7.62
N ARG A 42 -1.23 -2.78 7.27
CA ARG A 42 -1.59 -1.87 6.18
C ARG A 42 -1.00 -0.47 6.40
N ASP A 43 -1.06 0.03 7.64
CA ASP A 43 -0.64 1.39 7.95
C ASP A 43 0.89 1.51 7.94
N ASP A 44 1.61 0.49 8.43
CA ASP A 44 3.07 0.40 8.30
C ASP A 44 3.51 0.32 6.83
N CYS A 45 2.79 -0.47 6.01
CA CYS A 45 3.03 -0.54 4.57
C CYS A 45 2.86 0.84 3.92
N ILE A 46 1.78 1.57 4.23
CA ILE A 46 1.54 2.91 3.71
C ILE A 46 2.68 3.87 4.09
N GLN A 47 3.09 3.88 5.36
CA GLN A 47 4.17 4.74 5.85
C GLN A 47 5.51 4.37 5.21
N ALA A 48 5.82 3.08 5.10
CA ALA A 48 7.05 2.59 4.50
C ALA A 48 7.15 2.97 3.01
N LEU A 49 6.07 2.79 2.24
CA LEU A 49 6.06 3.15 0.82
C LEU A 49 6.10 4.66 0.58
N ALA A 50 5.45 5.44 1.44
CA ALA A 50 5.55 6.89 1.39
C ALA A 50 6.98 7.37 1.67
N LYS A 51 7.62 6.84 2.71
CA LYS A 51 8.96 7.25 3.14
C LYS A 51 10.07 6.77 2.22
N HIS A 52 10.02 5.50 1.79
CA HIS A 52 11.14 4.85 1.11
C HIS A 52 10.99 4.79 -0.42
N ALA A 53 9.76 4.84 -0.93
CA ALA A 53 9.49 4.76 -2.37
C ALA A 53 8.85 6.04 -2.94
N SER A 54 8.61 7.07 -2.11
CA SER A 54 7.93 8.31 -2.47
C SER A 54 6.56 8.08 -3.12
N ILE A 55 5.86 7.01 -2.74
CA ILE A 55 4.53 6.69 -3.24
C ILE A 55 3.49 7.42 -2.39
N GLN A 56 2.55 8.11 -3.04
CA GLN A 56 1.49 8.79 -2.31
C GLN A 56 0.61 7.79 -1.54
N PRO A 57 0.29 8.04 -0.25
CA PRO A 57 -0.52 7.13 0.56
C PRO A 57 -1.85 6.71 -0.09
N ILE A 58 -2.49 7.63 -0.82
CA ILE A 58 -3.76 7.36 -1.51
C ILE A 58 -3.62 6.32 -2.62
N VAL A 59 -2.48 6.28 -3.31
CA VAL A 59 -2.17 5.26 -4.32
C VAL A 59 -2.06 3.90 -3.65
N THR A 60 -1.24 3.79 -2.61
CA THR A 60 -1.05 2.54 -1.86
C THR A 60 -2.38 2.01 -1.32
N LEU A 61 -3.20 2.89 -0.72
CA LEU A 61 -4.55 2.54 -0.23
C LEU A 61 -5.46 2.01 -1.34
N THR A 62 -5.40 2.62 -2.52
CA THR A 62 -6.27 2.25 -3.65
C THR A 62 -5.88 0.89 -4.21
N VAL A 63 -4.57 0.67 -4.43
CA VAL A 63 -4.05 -0.62 -4.89
C VAL A 63 -4.31 -1.72 -3.85
N TRP A 64 -4.07 -1.45 -2.56
CA TRP A 64 -4.36 -2.39 -1.48
C TRP A 64 -5.83 -2.80 -1.43
N LYS A 65 -6.77 -1.85 -1.56
CA LYS A 65 -8.21 -2.15 -1.62
C LYS A 65 -8.56 -3.03 -2.82
N GLY A 66 -7.95 -2.78 -3.97
CA GLY A 66 -8.08 -3.63 -5.15
C GLY A 66 -7.59 -5.06 -4.88
N LEU A 67 -6.38 -5.20 -4.33
CA LEU A 67 -5.80 -6.51 -3.99
C LEU A 67 -6.67 -7.29 -3.00
N LEU A 68 -7.21 -6.62 -1.97
CA LEU A 68 -8.10 -7.22 -0.98
C LEU A 68 -9.39 -7.73 -1.62
N LYS A 69 -9.96 -6.97 -2.57
CA LYS A 69 -11.19 -7.35 -3.26
C LYS A 69 -11.00 -8.58 -4.15
N GLU A 70 -9.90 -8.63 -4.89
CA GLU A 70 -9.59 -9.71 -5.84
C GLU A 70 -9.06 -10.97 -5.15
N ASN A 71 -8.37 -10.85 -3.99
CA ASN A 71 -7.69 -11.95 -3.32
C ASN A 71 -8.15 -12.16 -1.86
N LYS A 72 -9.47 -12.17 -1.63
CA LYS A 72 -10.05 -12.20 -0.27
C LYS A 72 -9.51 -13.33 0.62
N SER A 73 -9.50 -14.56 0.10
CA SER A 73 -9.04 -15.75 0.84
C SER A 73 -7.58 -15.66 1.27
N PHE A 74 -6.71 -15.08 0.43
CA PHE A 74 -5.32 -14.83 0.79
C PHE A 74 -5.20 -13.87 1.96
N PHE A 75 -5.92 -12.74 1.92
CA PHE A 75 -5.86 -11.75 3.01
C PHE A 75 -6.50 -12.27 4.30
N GLU A 76 -7.56 -13.07 4.22
CA GLU A 76 -8.14 -13.75 5.39
C GLU A 76 -7.12 -14.66 6.08
N ALA A 77 -6.42 -15.50 5.32
CA ALA A 77 -5.35 -16.35 5.85
C ALA A 77 -4.17 -15.51 6.39
N TYR A 78 -3.78 -14.45 5.68
CA TYR A 78 -2.72 -13.55 6.11
C TYR A 78 -3.02 -12.91 7.47
N TYR A 79 -4.26 -12.41 7.69
CA TYR A 79 -4.64 -11.78 8.96
C TYR A 79 -4.80 -12.77 10.13
N GLN A 80 -4.96 -14.06 9.85
CA GLN A 80 -4.97 -15.10 10.88
C GLN A 80 -3.56 -15.43 11.39
N VAL A 81 -2.55 -15.31 10.52
CA VAL A 81 -1.15 -15.68 10.83
C VAL A 81 -0.33 -14.46 11.27
N ALA A 82 -0.64 -13.26 10.78
CA ALA A 82 0.09 -12.06 11.15
C ALA A 82 -0.05 -11.79 12.68
N PRO A 83 1.07 -11.61 13.41
CA PRO A 83 1.03 -11.42 14.85
C PRO A 83 0.15 -10.23 15.24
N GLN A 84 -0.73 -10.48 16.22
CA GLN A 84 -1.82 -9.62 16.67
C GLN A 84 -1.34 -8.28 17.25
N SER A 85 -1.02 -7.32 16.38
CA SER A 85 -1.11 -5.90 16.69
C SER A 85 -1.93 -5.20 15.62
N TYR A 86 -3.20 -5.58 15.47
CA TYR A 86 -4.15 -4.86 14.62
C TYR A 86 -5.45 -4.49 15.36
N PRO A 87 -5.78 -3.19 15.45
CA PRO A 87 -7.15 -2.76 15.69
C PRO A 87 -8.01 -3.16 14.49
N GLN A 88 -9.09 -3.88 14.77
CA GLN A 88 -10.06 -4.36 13.80
C GLN A 88 -10.63 -3.19 12.96
N TYR A 89 -10.36 -3.14 11.65
CA TYR A 89 -11.05 -2.21 10.74
C TYR A 89 -12.51 -2.65 10.61
N LYS A 90 -13.40 -1.99 11.35
CA LYS A 90 -14.86 -2.06 11.15
C LYS A 90 -15.24 -1.06 10.05
N PRO A 91 -15.89 -1.46 8.95
CA PRO A 91 -16.52 -0.51 8.05
C PRO A 91 -17.58 0.26 8.85
N SER A 92 -17.46 1.59 8.90
CA SER A 92 -18.34 2.48 9.66
C SER A 92 -19.80 2.34 9.21
N GLU A 93 -20.64 1.76 10.07
CA GLU A 93 -22.09 1.86 9.94
C GLU A 93 -22.56 3.16 10.59
N ARG A 94 -23.13 4.03 9.74
CA ARG A 94 -24.12 5.09 10.00
C ARG A 94 -24.13 5.73 11.39
N ILE A 95 -23.76 7.02 11.39
CA ILE A 95 -24.16 7.97 12.42
C ILE A 95 -25.68 8.09 12.45
N SER A 96 -26.29 7.73 13.57
CA SER A 96 -27.58 8.26 14.02
C SER A 96 -27.58 8.43 15.54
N ASN A 97 -27.38 9.69 15.94
CA ASN A 97 -27.85 10.43 17.13
C ASN A 97 -28.11 9.72 18.47
N GLY A 98 -27.45 10.23 19.52
CA GLY A 98 -28.05 10.33 20.87
C GLY A 98 -27.08 10.36 22.05
N LYS A 99 -26.84 11.57 22.62
CA LYS A 99 -26.46 11.92 24.04
C LYS A 99 -25.26 11.17 24.68
N SER A 100 -24.22 11.78 25.22
CA SER A 100 -24.11 12.83 26.27
C SER A 100 -22.61 13.20 26.40
N ARG A 101 -22.20 14.48 26.34
CA ARG A 101 -21.67 15.29 27.47
C ARG A 101 -20.75 14.49 28.42
N ASN A 102 -19.44 14.79 28.60
CA ASN A 102 -18.84 15.93 29.32
C ASN A 102 -17.34 16.04 28.94
N GLN A 103 -16.82 17.19 28.48
CA GLN A 103 -16.10 18.23 29.24
C GLN A 103 -14.95 17.70 30.13
N TRP A 104 -13.71 17.87 29.67
CA TRP A 104 -12.52 17.84 30.53
C TRP A 104 -11.85 19.23 30.48
N ARG A 105 -11.58 19.72 31.69
CA ARG A 105 -10.94 20.99 32.04
C ARG A 105 -9.52 21.10 31.51
#